data_AF-K9B5Z1-F1
#
_entry.id   AF-K9B5Z1-F1
#
_cell.length_a   1.000
_cell.length_b   1.000
_cell.length_c   1.000
_cell.angle_alpha   90.00
_cell.angle_beta   90.00
_cell.angle_gamma   90.00
#
_symmetry.space_group_name_H-M   'P 1'
#
loop_
_entity.id
_entity.type
_entity.pdbx_description
1 polymer ?
#
loop_
_entity_poly.entity_id
_entity_poly.type
_entity_poly.pdbx_seq_one_letter_code
_entity_poly.pdbx_strand_id
1 'polypeptide(L)'
;MELKNDQQVDFFESLKQQEQDQINQRTQDLENLHEIQANTANMSPHDRAQYYLEHRHYGALDAHGNGQQLSSLAKARNRGVISNRDYQQKIVKYNPSPIAHRSDQLKLTIPIGD
;
A
#
# COMPACT_ATOMS: atom_id res chain seq x y z
N MET A 1 51.21 -4.73 -2.85
CA MET A 1 50.20 -3.65 -2.95
C MET A 1 49.05 -4.04 -2.04
N GLU A 2 49.01 -3.48 -0.84
CA GLU A 2 47.87 -3.64 0.07
C GLU A 2 46.76 -2.69 -0.37
N LEU A 3 45.61 -3.27 -0.74
CA LEU A 3 44.37 -2.53 -0.94
C LEU A 3 43.84 -2.13 0.43
N LYS A 4 44.27 -0.96 0.93
CA LYS A 4 43.62 -0.30 2.08
C LYS A 4 42.23 0.15 1.63
N ASN A 5 41.23 -0.67 1.92
CA ASN A 5 39.84 -0.25 1.83
C ASN A 5 39.39 0.15 3.24
N ASP A 6 39.87 1.29 3.72
CA ASP A 6 39.52 1.93 5.00
C ASP A 6 38.14 2.62 4.92
N GLN A 7 37.12 1.94 4.36
CA GLN A 7 35.74 2.40 4.47
C GLN A 7 35.13 1.86 5.76
N GLN A 8 35.37 2.59 6.85
CA GLN A 8 34.63 2.39 8.09
C GLN A 8 33.18 2.80 7.86
N VAL A 9 32.30 1.83 7.61
CA VAL A 9 30.86 2.06 7.47
C VAL A 9 30.26 2.31 8.85
N ASP A 10 29.75 3.51 9.07
CA ASP A 10 28.96 3.82 10.26
C ASP A 10 27.53 3.30 10.05
N PHE A 11 27.23 2.17 10.67
CA PHE A 11 25.90 1.54 10.60
C PHE A 11 24.80 2.42 11.19
N PHE A 12 25.11 3.27 12.17
CA PHE A 12 24.12 4.13 12.81
C PHE A 12 23.71 5.28 11.88
N GLU A 13 24.67 5.93 11.25
CA GLU A 13 24.39 6.95 10.23
C GLU A 13 23.74 6.37 8.97
N SER A 14 24.13 5.15 8.57
CA SER A 14 23.49 4.43 7.47
C SER A 14 22.01 4.16 7.74
N LEU A 15 21.66 3.76 8.98
CA LEU A 15 20.27 3.53 9.37
C LEU A 15 19.46 4.82 9.36
N LYS A 16 20.01 5.94 9.88
CA LYS A 16 19.34 7.24 9.84
C LYS A 16 19.07 7.71 8.41
N GLN A 17 20.04 7.55 7.52
CA GLN A 17 19.88 7.90 6.11
C GLN A 17 18.76 7.07 5.47
N GLN A 18 18.72 5.76 5.73
CA GLN A 18 17.66 4.88 5.25
C GLN A 18 16.27 5.28 5.78
N GLU A 19 16.15 5.65 7.06
CA GLU A 19 14.90 6.15 7.63
C GLU A 19 14.46 7.46 6.97
N GLN A 20 15.40 8.38 6.77
CA GLN A 20 15.11 9.66 6.12
C GLN A 20 14.69 9.47 4.66
N ASP A 21 15.34 8.57 3.92
CA ASP A 21 14.99 8.25 2.55
C ASP A 21 13.58 7.65 2.47
N GLN A 22 13.20 6.78 3.41
CA GLN A 22 11.83 6.26 3.51
C GLN A 22 10.81 7.36 3.79
N ILE A 23 11.14 8.32 4.67
CA ILE A 23 10.26 9.46 4.96
C ILE A 23 10.09 10.31 3.71
N ASN A 24 11.18 10.61 2.99
CA ASN A 24 11.14 11.41 1.77
C ASN A 24 10.30 10.75 0.69
N GLN A 25 10.46 9.44 0.48
CA GLN A 25 9.63 8.67 -0.46
C GLN A 25 8.14 8.75 -0.10
N ARG A 26 7.79 8.55 1.18
CA ARG A 26 6.39 8.65 1.63
C ARG A 26 5.81 10.04 1.42
N THR A 27 6.59 11.09 1.70
CA THR A 27 6.15 12.47 1.48
C THR A 27 5.87 12.71 0.00
N GLN A 28 6.78 12.28 -0.87
CA GLN A 28 6.60 12.40 -2.32
C GLN A 28 5.37 11.63 -2.81
N ASP A 29 5.13 10.42 -2.29
CA ASP A 29 3.93 9.64 -2.64
C ASP A 29 2.64 10.33 -2.20
N LEU A 30 2.63 10.97 -1.03
CA LEU A 30 1.49 11.73 -0.53
C LEU A 30 1.23 12.99 -1.36
N GLU A 31 2.28 13.70 -1.76
CA GLU A 31 2.18 14.86 -2.65
C GLU A 31 1.60 14.47 -4.01
N ASN A 32 2.11 13.39 -4.61
CA ASN A 32 1.60 12.83 -5.86
C ASN A 32 0.12 12.45 -5.73
N LEU A 33 -0.28 11.79 -4.65
CA LEU A 33 -1.69 11.44 -4.40
C LEU A 33 -2.57 12.68 -4.28
N HIS A 34 -2.08 13.71 -3.59
CA HIS A 34 -2.81 14.96 -3.43
C HIS A 34 -3.00 15.69 -4.76
N GLU A 35 -1.97 15.72 -5.60
CA GLU A 35 -2.04 16.29 -6.96
C GLU A 35 -3.06 15.53 -7.82
N ILE A 36 -2.98 14.20 -7.85
CA ILE A 36 -3.94 13.34 -8.55
C ILE A 36 -5.37 13.61 -8.07
N GLN A 37 -5.56 13.75 -6.75
CA GLN A 37 -6.86 14.05 -6.17
C GLN A 37 -7.35 15.44 -6.58
N ALA A 38 -6.50 16.46 -6.55
CA ALA A 38 -6.85 17.81 -6.98
C ALA A 38 -7.28 17.85 -8.47
N ASN A 39 -6.54 17.15 -9.32
CA ASN A 39 -6.81 17.08 -10.76
C ASN A 39 -8.09 16.29 -11.09
N THR A 40 -8.47 15.33 -10.24
CA THR A 40 -9.62 14.44 -10.49
C THR A 40 -10.85 14.70 -9.61
N ALA A 41 -10.80 15.69 -8.71
CA ALA A 41 -11.86 15.94 -7.72
C ALA A 41 -13.24 16.16 -8.36
N ASN A 42 -13.28 16.94 -9.44
CA ASN A 42 -14.50 17.32 -10.14
C ASN A 42 -14.83 16.40 -11.34
N MET A 43 -14.03 15.36 -11.57
CA MET A 43 -14.25 14.42 -12.67
C MET A 43 -15.29 13.36 -12.32
N SER A 44 -16.07 12.94 -13.32
CA SER A 44 -16.94 11.77 -13.17
C SER A 44 -16.09 10.51 -12.89
N PRO A 45 -16.66 9.44 -12.31
CA PRO A 45 -15.92 8.20 -12.09
C PRO A 45 -15.33 7.61 -13.37
N HIS A 46 -15.99 7.83 -14.52
CA HIS A 46 -15.50 7.38 -15.81
C HIS A 46 -14.28 8.19 -16.26
N ASP A 47 -14.40 9.51 -16.30
CA ASP A 47 -13.33 10.40 -16.76
C ASP A 47 -12.11 10.29 -15.84
N ARG A 48 -12.34 10.12 -14.54
CA ARG A 48 -11.29 9.87 -13.55
C ARG A 48 -10.50 8.59 -13.83
N ALA A 49 -11.19 7.51 -14.22
CA ALA A 49 -10.52 6.27 -14.60
C ALA A 49 -9.70 6.42 -15.89
N GLN A 50 -10.21 7.18 -16.86
CA GLN A 50 -9.47 7.53 -18.07
C GLN A 50 -8.23 8.36 -17.75
N TYR A 51 -8.37 9.38 -16.88
CA TYR A 51 -7.24 10.18 -16.42
C TYR A 51 -6.14 9.32 -15.79
N TYR A 52 -6.49 8.36 -14.92
CA TYR A 52 -5.49 7.45 -14.32
C TYR A 52 -4.79 6.57 -15.36
N LEU A 53 -5.48 6.12 -16.40
CA LEU A 53 -4.88 5.34 -17.48
C LEU A 53 -3.91 6.17 -18.31
N GLU A 54 -4.31 7.39 -18.69
CA GLU A 54 -3.51 8.32 -19.50
C GLU A 54 -2.22 8.73 -18.77
N HIS A 55 -2.32 9.00 -17.47
CA HIS A 55 -1.20 9.45 -16.64
C HIS A 55 -0.46 8.29 -15.94
N ARG A 56 -0.80 7.05 -16.28
CA ARG A 56 -0.19 5.82 -15.74
C ARG A 56 -0.23 5.70 -14.22
N HIS A 57 -1.25 6.29 -13.60
CA HIS A 57 -1.52 6.17 -12.15
C HIS A 57 -2.23 4.85 -11.84
N TYR A 58 -1.56 3.72 -12.13
CA TYR A 58 -2.16 2.38 -11.97
C TYR A 58 -2.58 2.08 -10.54
N GLY A 59 -1.81 2.52 -9.54
CA GLY A 59 -2.20 2.36 -8.13
C GLY A 59 -3.51 3.07 -7.77
N ALA A 60 -3.73 4.27 -8.31
CA ALA A 60 -4.98 5.01 -8.12
C ALA A 60 -6.14 4.36 -8.88
N LEU A 61 -5.88 3.81 -10.08
CA LEU A 61 -6.86 3.07 -10.87
C LEU A 61 -7.32 1.79 -10.16
N ASP A 62 -6.39 1.02 -9.61
CA ASP A 62 -6.68 -0.21 -8.87
C ASP A 62 -7.47 0.12 -7.59
N ALA A 63 -7.06 1.14 -6.85
CA ALA A 63 -7.79 1.61 -5.67
C ALA A 63 -9.22 2.04 -6.01
N HIS A 64 -9.41 2.75 -7.13
CA HIS A 64 -10.72 3.15 -7.62
C HIS A 64 -11.59 1.94 -8.01
N GLY A 65 -11.02 0.96 -8.71
CA GLY A 65 -11.69 -0.29 -9.05
C GLY A 65 -12.11 -1.09 -7.81
N ASN A 66 -11.20 -1.24 -6.84
CA ASN A 66 -11.45 -1.92 -5.58
C ASN A 66 -12.58 -1.25 -4.78
N GLY A 67 -12.59 0.09 -4.72
CA GLY A 67 -13.66 0.86 -4.08
C GLY A 67 -15.03 0.61 -4.71
N GLN A 68 -15.10 0.58 -6.04
CA GLN A 68 -16.35 0.28 -6.76
C GLN A 68 -16.86 -1.14 -6.46
N GLN A 69 -15.96 -2.12 -6.45
CA GLN A 69 -16.32 -3.51 -6.14
C GLN A 69 -16.80 -3.65 -4.70
N LEU A 70 -16.13 -3.01 -3.74
CA LEU A 70 -16.55 -2.99 -2.34
C LEU A 70 -17.94 -2.37 -2.17
N SER A 71 -18.20 -1.24 -2.85
CA SER A 71 -19.52 -0.60 -2.82
C SER A 71 -20.62 -1.51 -3.40
N SER A 72 -20.29 -2.29 -4.43
CA SER A 72 -21.21 -3.23 -5.06
C SER A 72 -21.52 -4.41 -4.14
N LEU A 73 -20.51 -4.95 -3.45
CA LEU A 73 -20.68 -5.98 -2.42
C LEU A 73 -21.55 -5.49 -1.26
N ALA A 74 -21.32 -4.26 -0.78
CA ALA A 74 -22.12 -3.66 0.28
C ALA A 74 -23.59 -3.51 -0.14
N LYS A 75 -23.85 -3.06 -1.38
CA LYS A 75 -25.20 -2.99 -1.95
C LYS A 75 -25.86 -4.36 -2.07
N ALA A 76 -25.13 -5.36 -2.55
CA ALA A 76 -25.64 -6.73 -2.66
C ALA A 76 -26.05 -7.31 -1.30
N ARG A 77 -25.23 -7.09 -0.26
CA ARG A 77 -25.54 -7.49 1.11
C ARG A 77 -26.80 -6.79 1.62
N ASN A 78 -26.87 -5.47 1.45
CA ASN A 78 -28.01 -4.67 1.92
C ASN A 78 -29.33 -5.04 1.23
N ARG A 79 -29.26 -5.52 -0.02
CA ARG A 79 -30.41 -6.05 -0.77
C ARG A 79 -30.75 -7.51 -0.45
N GLY A 80 -29.99 -8.17 0.43
CA GLY A 80 -30.17 -9.58 0.76
C GLY A 80 -29.75 -10.56 -0.36
N VAL A 81 -29.06 -10.08 -1.40
CA VAL A 81 -28.59 -10.91 -2.54
C VAL A 81 -27.45 -11.84 -2.11
N ILE A 82 -26.67 -11.44 -1.12
CA ILE A 82 -25.57 -12.23 -0.54
C ILE A 82 -25.70 -12.27 0.98
N SER A 83 -25.27 -13.36 1.60
CA SER A 83 -25.24 -13.45 3.06
C SER A 83 -24.15 -12.57 3.66
N ASN A 84 -24.27 -12.25 4.96
CA ASN A 84 -23.22 -11.51 5.67
C ASN A 84 -21.90 -12.30 5.70
N ARG A 85 -21.97 -13.63 5.75
CA ARG A 85 -20.78 -14.50 5.69
C ARG A 85 -20.09 -14.40 4.33
N ASP A 86 -20.85 -14.47 3.24
CA ASP A 86 -20.31 -14.35 1.88
C ASP A 86 -19.73 -12.95 1.63
N TYR A 87 -20.37 -11.91 2.18
CA TYR A 87 -19.85 -10.55 2.15
C TYR A 87 -18.48 -10.48 2.84
N GLN A 88 -18.36 -11.00 4.08
CA GLN A 88 -17.10 -10.98 4.83
C GLN A 88 -15.97 -11.70 4.11
N GLN A 89 -16.23 -12.85 3.47
CA GLN A 89 -15.21 -13.56 2.70
C GLN A 89 -14.74 -12.78 1.47
N LYS A 90 -15.65 -12.04 0.82
CA LYS A 90 -15.34 -11.31 -0.41
C LYS A 90 -14.60 -9.99 -0.15
N ILE A 91 -14.89 -9.28 0.96
CA ILE A 91 -14.22 -8.00 1.26
C ILE A 91 -12.75 -8.16 1.65
N VAL A 92 -12.33 -9.31 2.18
CA VAL A 92 -10.93 -9.58 2.56
C VAL A 92 -9.98 -9.44 1.37
N LYS A 93 -10.46 -9.73 0.15
CA LYS A 93 -9.67 -9.59 -1.09
C LYS A 93 -9.37 -8.14 -1.45
N TYR A 94 -10.22 -7.20 -1.02
CA TYR A 94 -10.14 -5.78 -1.40
C TYR A 94 -9.64 -4.88 -0.27
N ASN A 95 -9.58 -5.42 0.95
CA ASN A 95 -8.98 -4.78 2.09
C ASN A 95 -8.15 -5.83 2.84
N PRO A 96 -6.91 -6.10 2.41
CA PRO A 96 -5.98 -6.90 3.18
C PRO A 96 -5.63 -6.10 4.44
N SER A 97 -6.47 -6.20 5.47
CA SER A 97 -6.12 -5.68 6.78
C SER A 97 -4.77 -6.29 7.19
N PRO A 98 -3.81 -5.49 7.69
CA PRO A 98 -2.51 -5.99 8.13
C PRO A 98 -2.59 -7.03 9.26
N ILE A 99 -3.78 -7.20 9.86
CA ILE A 99 -4.03 -8.14 10.95
C ILE A 99 -3.86 -9.60 10.49
N ALA A 100 -4.04 -9.91 9.21
CA ALA A 100 -3.89 -11.28 8.71
C ALA A 100 -2.42 -11.74 8.57
N HIS A 101 -1.44 -10.83 8.62
CA HIS A 101 -0.02 -11.15 8.39
C HIS A 101 0.88 -11.04 9.64
N ARG A 102 0.34 -10.58 10.78
CA ARG A 102 1.15 -10.37 11.99
C ARG A 102 1.39 -11.62 12.85
N SER A 103 0.72 -12.75 12.58
CA SER A 103 0.89 -13.96 13.39
C SER A 103 2.15 -14.77 13.06
N ASP A 104 2.79 -14.54 11.91
CA ASP A 104 3.83 -15.47 11.41
C ASP A 104 5.27 -14.93 11.43
N GLN A 105 5.52 -13.67 11.77
CA GLN A 105 6.86 -13.05 11.58
C GLN A 105 7.65 -12.67 12.85
N LEU A 106 7.27 -13.12 14.04
CA LEU A 106 8.09 -12.90 15.25
C LEU A 106 8.53 -14.23 15.88
N LYS A 107 9.27 -15.05 15.13
CA LYS A 107 10.16 -16.05 15.73
C LYS A 107 11.59 -15.52 15.67
N LEU A 108 11.93 -14.70 16.66
CA LEU A 108 13.31 -14.31 16.93
C LEU A 108 14.04 -15.53 17.53
N THR A 109 14.53 -16.44 16.69
CA THR A 109 15.41 -17.52 17.16
C THR A 109 16.81 -16.95 17.30
N ILE A 110 17.18 -16.56 18.51
CA ILE A 110 18.56 -16.26 18.87
C ILE A 110 19.26 -17.62 19.05
N PRO A 111 20.31 -17.95 18.27
CA PRO A 111 21.08 -19.17 18.53
C PRO A 111 21.87 -18.99 19.82
N ILE A 112 21.56 -19.80 20.83
CA ILE A 112 22.44 -20.00 22.00
C ILE A 112 23.43 -21.07 21.58
N GLY A 113 24.68 -20.69 21.40
CA GLY A 113 25.77 -21.64 21.16
C GLY A 113 26.19 -22.30 22.46
N ASP A 114 26.38 -23.62 22.41
CA ASP A 114 27.44 -24.37 23.08
C ASP A 114 27.86 -25.53 22.16
#